data_AF-A0A0G1TSD2-F1
#
_entry.id   AF-A0A0G1TSD2-F1
#
_cell.length_a   1.000
_cell.length_b   1.000
_cell.length_c   1.000
_cell.angle_alpha   90.00
_cell.angle_beta   90.00
_cell.angle_gamma   90.00
#
_symmetry.space_group_name_H-M   'P 1'
#
loop_
_entity.id
_entity.type
_entity.pdbx_description
1 polymer ?
#
loop_
_entity_poly.entity_id
_entity_poly.type
_entity_poly.pdbx_seq_one_letter_code
_entity_poly.pdbx_strand_id
1 'polypeptide(L)' 'MPSLCPVCGRAMCDHTAVKRGQSYEEMMRPLTPDEEEAWCREPTGAEGLIDLARRNAHLPTK' A
#
# COMPACT_ATOMS: atom_id res chain seq x y z
N MET A 1 -3.53 -8.13 -5.57
CA MET A 1 -2.32 -7.29 -5.49
C MET A 1 -2.03 -7.01 -4.03
N PRO A 2 -0.75 -6.87 -3.61
CA PRO A 2 -0.41 -6.40 -2.27
C PRO A 2 -0.95 -4.99 -2.04
N SER A 3 -1.13 -4.61 -0.78
CA SER A 3 -1.52 -3.24 -0.41
C SER A 3 -0.47 -2.22 -0.86
N LEU A 4 -0.84 -0.94 -0.94
CA LEU A 4 0.11 0.11 -1.26
C LEU A 4 1.19 0.22 -0.19
N CYS A 5 2.43 0.41 -0.64
CA CYS A 5 3.57 0.58 0.24
C CYS A 5 3.55 1.94 0.95
N PRO A 6 3.56 2.01 2.30
CA PRO A 6 3.63 3.27 3.04
C PRO A 6 4.97 4.02 2.91
N VAL A 7 5.97 3.41 2.27
CA VAL A 7 7.31 3.98 2.05
C VAL A 7 7.41 4.63 0.68
N CYS A 8 6.92 3.94 -0.35
CA CYS A 8 7.12 4.36 -1.73
C CYS A 8 5.83 4.39 -2.57
N GLY A 9 4.66 4.24 -1.96
CA GLY A 9 3.35 4.33 -2.61
C GLY A 9 3.05 3.21 -3.62
N ARG A 10 3.93 2.22 -3.80
CA ARG A 10 3.76 1.17 -4.82
C ARG A 10 3.04 -0.07 -4.29
N ALA A 11 2.13 -0.62 -5.08
CA ALA A 11 1.50 -1.93 -4.78
C ALA A 11 2.50 -3.09 -4.94
N MET A 12 3.38 -3.00 -5.92
CA MET A 12 4.42 -4.00 -6.22
C MET A 12 5.80 -3.39 -5.97
N CYS A 13 6.30 -3.49 -4.74
CA CYS A 13 7.65 -3.08 -4.36
C CYS A 13 8.38 -4.19 -3.62
N ASP A 14 9.69 -4.04 -3.49
CA ASP A 14 10.62 -4.94 -2.81
C ASP A 14 10.83 -4.59 -1.32
N HIS A 15 10.05 -3.63 -0.78
CA HIS A 15 10.12 -3.30 0.64
C HIS A 15 9.57 -4.45 1.50
N THR A 16 10.43 -4.97 2.38
CA THR A 16 10.06 -5.95 3.41
C THR A 16 8.99 -5.41 4.37
N ALA A 17 8.28 -6.31 5.08
CA ALA A 17 7.31 -5.97 6.13
C ALA A 17 7.87 -4.99 7.16
N VAL A 18 9.10 -5.26 7.63
CA VAL A 18 9.81 -4.40 8.58
C VAL A 18 9.98 -2.97 8.05
N LYS A 19 10.42 -2.81 6.78
CA LYS A 19 10.54 -1.49 6.14
C LYS A 19 9.20 -0.79 5.96
N ARG A 20 8.15 -1.55 5.66
CA ARG A 20 6.79 -1.03 5.51
C ARG A 20 6.13 -0.65 6.84
N GLY A 21 6.69 -1.12 7.96
CA GLY A 21 6.06 -0.99 9.27
C GLY A 21 4.75 -1.77 9.37
N GLN A 22 4.59 -2.84 8.58
CA GLN A 22 3.37 -3.65 8.48
C GLN A 22 3.70 -5.12 8.79
N SER A 23 2.71 -5.91 9.22
CA SER A 23 2.79 -7.38 9.22
C SER A 23 2.79 -7.93 7.79
N TYR A 24 3.09 -9.22 7.63
CA TYR A 24 2.99 -9.86 6.31
C TYR A 24 1.53 -9.92 5.83
N GLU A 25 0.57 -10.19 6.74
CA GLU A 25 -0.85 -10.18 6.42
C GLU A 25 -1.32 -8.80 5.96
N GLU A 26 -0.94 -7.74 6.69
CA GLU A 26 -1.26 -6.35 6.33
C GLU A 26 -0.64 -5.92 4.99
N MET A 27 0.55 -6.44 4.66
CA MET A 27 1.17 -6.22 3.36
C MET A 27 0.42 -6.92 2.22
N MET A 28 -0.07 -8.13 2.50
CA MET A 28 -0.72 -9.00 1.52
C MET A 28 -2.22 -8.76 1.39
N ARG A 29 -2.80 -7.88 2.20
CA ARG A 29 -4.20 -7.48 2.05
C ARG A 29 -4.45 -6.93 0.64
N PRO A 30 -5.66 -7.13 0.08
CA PRO A 30 -6.04 -6.47 -1.16
C PRO A 30 -6.07 -4.94 -1.00
N LEU A 31 -5.88 -4.23 -2.11
CA LEU A 31 -6.08 -2.79 -2.18
C LEU A 31 -7.53 -2.45 -1.80
N THR A 32 -7.72 -1.35 -1.08
CA THR A 32 -9.07 -0.79 -0.93
C THR A 32 -9.51 -0.16 -2.26
N PRO A 33 -10.81 0.09 -2.49
CA PRO A 33 -11.28 0.76 -3.70
C PRO A 33 -10.57 2.09 -3.97
N ASP A 34 -10.32 2.87 -2.92
CA ASP A 34 -9.62 4.16 -3.02
C ASP A 34 -8.15 3.99 -3.42
N GLU A 35 -7.48 2.97 -2.87
CA GLU A 35 -6.10 2.64 -3.22
C GLU A 35 -5.99 2.10 -4.65
N GLU A 36 -6.95 1.29 -5.09
CA GLU A 36 -7.02 0.75 -6.44
C GLU A 36 -7.25 1.87 -7.46
N GLU A 37 -8.18 2.80 -7.19
CA GLU A 37 -8.42 3.96 -8.05
C GLU A 37 -7.16 4.83 -8.16
N ALA A 38 -6.55 5.17 -7.02
CA ALA A 38 -5.36 6.02 -7.00
C ALA A 38 -4.19 5.33 -7.73
N TRP A 39 -4.01 4.03 -7.54
CA TRP A 39 -2.99 3.24 -8.22
C TRP A 39 -3.21 3.17 -9.75
N CYS A 40 -4.47 3.04 -10.19
CA CYS A 40 -4.81 3.04 -11.61
C CYS A 40 -4.51 4.38 -12.30
N ARG A 41 -4.67 5.49 -11.56
CA ARG A 41 -4.39 6.84 -12.08
C ARG A 41 -2.90 7.13 -12.14
N GLU A 42 -2.15 6.78 -11.10
CA GLU A 42 -0.70 7.03 -11.02
C GLU A 42 0.04 5.84 -10.40
N PRO A 43 0.44 4.81 -11.17
CA PRO A 43 1.08 3.60 -10.63
C PRO A 43 2.54 3.81 -10.16
N THR A 44 3.01 5.05 -10.16
CA THR A 44 4.36 5.41 -9.72
C THR A 44 4.28 6.12 -8.39
N GLY A 45 5.10 5.68 -7.44
CA GLY A 45 5.17 6.15 -6.04
C GLY A 45 5.19 7.65 -5.80
N ALA A 46 4.03 8.30 -5.96
CA ALA A 46 3.80 9.71 -5.68
C ALA A 46 3.46 9.92 -4.20
N GLU A 47 3.67 11.13 -3.69
CA GLU A 47 3.38 11.50 -2.30
C GLU A 47 1.93 11.19 -1.89
N GLY A 48 0.97 11.42 -2.80
CA GLY A 48 -0.44 11.12 -2.54
C GLY A 48 -0.73 9.63 -2.28
N LEU A 49 -0.03 8.73 -2.97
CA LEU A 49 -0.15 7.28 -2.74
C LEU A 49 0.51 6.85 -1.44
N ILE A 50 1.62 7.48 -1.07
CA ILE A 50 2.29 7.23 0.20
C ILE A 50 1.37 7.60 1.37
N ASP A 51 0.73 8.76 1.31
CA ASP A 51 -0.19 9.21 2.37
C ASP A 51 -1.47 8.37 2.45
N LEU A 52 -1.98 7.92 1.30
CA LEU A 52 -3.10 6.98 1.27
C LEU A 52 -2.70 5.61 1.86
N ALA A 53 -1.53 5.08 1.47
CA ALA A 53 -1.00 3.82 1.99
C ALA A 53 -0.79 3.86 3.51
N ARG A 54 -0.25 4.96 4.04
CA ARG A 54 -0.05 5.14 5.49
C ARG A 54 -1.36 5.11 6.27
N ARG A 55 -2.40 5.76 5.76
CA ARG A 55 -3.73 5.75 6.40
C ARG A 55 -4.35 4.35 6.44
N ASN A 56 -4.04 3.53 5.44
CA ASN A 56 -4.63 2.21 5.27
C ASN A 56 -3.68 1.06 5.68
N ALA A 57 -2.52 1.36 6.29
CA ALA A 57 -1.46 0.38 6.50
C ALA A 57 -1.86 -0.80 7.39
N HIS A 58 -2.78 -0.58 8.34
CA HIS A 58 -3.18 -1.56 9.36
C HIS A 58 -4.65 -1.96 9.25
N LEU A 59 -5.22 -1.82 8.06
CA LEU A 59 -6.58 -2.32 7.84
C LEU A 59 -6.59 -3.85 7.91
N PRO A 60 -7.60 -4.44 8.58
CA PRO A 60 -7.70 -5.89 8.66
C PRO A 60 -7.87 -6.50 7.26
N THR A 61 -7.24 -7.66 7.06
CA THR A 61 -7.53 -8.53 5.92
C THR A 61 -8.95 -9.07 6.08
N LYS A 62 -9.87 -8.64 5.21
CA LYS A 62 -11.22 -9.23 5.10
C LYS A 62 -11.17 -10.66 4.57
#